data_AF-A0A6I6G3T1-F1
#
_entry.id   AF-A0A6I6G3T1-F1
#
_cell.length_a   1.000
_cell.length_b   1.000
_cell.length_c   1.000
_cell.angle_alpha   90.00
_cell.angle_beta   90.00
_cell.angle_gamma   90.00
#
_symmetry.space_group_name_H-M   'P 1'
#
loop_
_entity.id
_entity.type
_entity.pdbx_description
1 polymer ?
#
loop_
_entity_poly.entity_id
_entity_poly.type
_entity_poly.pdbx_seq_one_letter_code
_entity_poly.pdbx_strand_id
1 'polypeptide(L)'
;MIRLQLIRICILLLLAICQLPSARAQVADSVIVPSIPSKLYWANKPNSFVVKGNKIVIVAGAKTDMFRDPNVTYNTDNAPKLLFQPADNFVLSTSIQHGFVHKWDGGAIVLMEDSLHWIKFCFEKITPAPIGW
;
A
#
# COMPACT_ATOMS: atom_id res chain seq x y z
N MET A 1 -30.08 23.13 39.51
CA MET A 1 -29.76 21.70 39.34
C MET A 1 -30.00 21.20 37.91
N ILE A 2 -31.15 21.49 37.29
CA ILE A 2 -31.51 21.06 35.91
C ILE A 2 -30.49 21.50 34.84
N ARG A 3 -30.00 22.74 34.88
CA ARG A 3 -29.00 23.26 33.91
C ARG A 3 -27.67 22.50 33.91
N LEU A 4 -27.23 22.02 35.08
CA LEU A 4 -25.97 21.27 35.20
C LEU A 4 -26.11 19.83 34.67
N GLN A 5 -27.31 19.25 34.78
CA GLN A 5 -27.63 17.94 34.21
C GLN A 5 -27.71 17.99 32.68
N LEU A 6 -28.30 19.03 32.10
CA LEU A 6 -28.33 19.25 30.65
C LEU A 6 -26.93 19.36 30.05
N ILE A 7 -26.03 20.12 30.68
CA ILE A 7 -24.65 20.27 30.21
C ILE A 7 -23.89 18.93 30.25
N ARG A 8 -24.08 18.13 31.31
CA ARG A 8 -23.47 16.79 31.42
C ARG A 8 -23.98 15.84 30.35
N ILE A 9 -25.28 15.85 30.06
CA ILE A 9 -25.88 15.04 29.00
C ILE A 9 -25.34 15.46 27.63
N CYS A 10 -25.23 16.76 27.36
CA CYS A 10 -24.64 17.26 26.12
C CYS A 10 -23.17 16.84 25.95
N ILE A 11 -22.36 16.90 27.03
CA ILE A 11 -20.95 16.47 27.00
C ILE A 11 -20.82 14.96 26.76
N LEU A 12 -21.66 14.14 27.41
CA LEU A 12 -21.68 12.70 27.22
C LEU A 12 -22.13 12.31 25.80
N LEU A 13 -23.10 13.03 25.23
CA LEU A 13 -23.52 12.84 23.83
C LEU A 13 -22.41 13.24 22.84
N LEU A 14 -21.69 14.33 23.09
CA LEU A 14 -20.56 14.76 22.27
C LEU A 14 -19.40 13.75 22.29
N LEU A 15 -19.07 13.22 23.47
CA LEU A 15 -18.04 12.19 23.62
C LEU A 15 -18.43 10.88 22.92
N ALA A 16 -19.71 10.49 22.95
CA ALA A 16 -20.21 9.31 22.24
C ALA A 16 -20.14 9.46 20.72
N ILE A 17 -20.36 10.67 20.18
CA ILE A 17 -20.25 10.95 18.73
C ILE A 17 -18.78 10.93 18.28
N CYS A 18 -17.83 11.35 19.13
CA CYS A 18 -16.40 11.29 18.85
C CYS A 18 -15.80 9.87 18.89
N GLN A 19 -16.51 8.88 19.44
CA GLN A 19 -16.06 7.48 19.49
C GLN A 19 -16.61 6.61 18.35
N LEU A 20 -17.41 7.17 17.44
CA LEU A 20 -17.74 6.45 16.21
C LEU A 20 -16.42 6.22 15.46
N PRO A 21 -16.02 4.96 15.22
CA PRO A 21 -14.92 4.70 14.33
C PRO A 21 -15.28 5.36 13.01
N SER A 22 -14.44 6.27 12.55
CA SER A 22 -14.51 6.72 11.16
C SER A 22 -14.26 5.47 10.33
N ALA A 23 -15.32 4.76 9.98
CA ALA A 23 -15.32 3.81 8.91
C ALA A 23 -15.03 4.65 7.67
N ARG A 24 -13.75 4.84 7.37
CA ARG A 24 -13.34 5.11 6.01
C ARG A 24 -13.86 3.92 5.24
N ALA A 25 -15.05 4.06 4.65
CA ALA A 25 -15.44 3.24 3.53
C ALA A 25 -14.36 3.49 2.47
N GLN A 26 -13.33 2.65 2.51
CA GLN A 26 -12.39 2.57 1.41
C GLN A 26 -13.27 2.26 0.21
N VAL A 27 -13.29 3.15 -0.78
CA VAL A 27 -13.84 2.84 -2.09
C VAL A 27 -13.17 1.54 -2.48
N ALA A 28 -13.94 0.45 -2.45
CA ALA A 28 -13.45 -0.88 -2.71
C ALA A 28 -13.21 -0.94 -4.22
N ASP A 29 -12.12 -0.33 -4.67
CA ASP A 29 -11.53 -0.56 -5.98
C ASP A 29 -11.24 -2.05 -6.03
N SER A 30 -12.23 -2.82 -6.47
CA SER A 30 -12.19 -4.28 -6.49
C SER A 30 -11.56 -4.66 -7.81
N VAL A 31 -10.23 -4.53 -7.88
CA VAL A 31 -9.49 -4.98 -9.06
C VAL A 31 -9.56 -6.50 -9.08
N ILE A 32 -9.99 -7.06 -10.21
CA ILE A 32 -10.08 -8.51 -10.38
C ILE A 32 -9.01 -8.93 -11.38
N VAL A 33 -8.11 -9.81 -10.95
CA VAL A 33 -7.17 -10.52 -11.81
C VAL A 33 -7.58 -12.00 -11.76
N PRO A 34 -7.98 -12.65 -12.86
CA PRO A 34 -8.62 -13.98 -12.81
C PRO A 34 -7.78 -15.08 -12.14
N SER A 35 -6.45 -14.98 -12.17
CA SER A 35 -5.54 -15.90 -11.51
C SER A 35 -5.35 -15.65 -10.00
N ILE A 36 -5.97 -14.61 -9.43
CA ILE A 36 -5.94 -14.30 -7.99
C ILE A 36 -7.32 -14.63 -7.40
N PRO A 37 -7.40 -15.45 -6.34
CA PRO A 37 -8.68 -16.01 -5.85
C PRO A 37 -9.57 -15.01 -5.10
N SER A 38 -9.16 -13.74 -5.01
CA SER A 38 -9.84 -12.71 -4.24
C SER A 38 -9.75 -11.36 -4.96
N LYS A 39 -10.72 -10.48 -4.66
CA LYS A 39 -10.65 -9.08 -5.07
C LYS A 39 -9.40 -8.43 -4.48
N LEU A 40 -8.68 -7.70 -5.32
CA LEU A 40 -7.53 -6.93 -4.89
C LEU A 40 -7.93 -5.48 -4.59
N TYR A 41 -7.16 -4.81 -3.75
CA TYR A 41 -7.36 -3.41 -3.35
C TYR A 41 -6.06 -2.62 -3.41
N TRP A 42 -6.16 -1.32 -3.71
CA TRP A 42 -5.00 -0.43 -3.74
C TRP A 42 -4.64 0.05 -2.33
N ALA A 43 -3.40 -0.19 -1.92
CA ALA A 43 -2.72 0.57 -0.87
C ALA A 43 -1.76 1.55 -1.56
N ASN A 44 -2.16 2.82 -1.61
CA ASN A 44 -1.67 3.87 -2.52
C ASN A 44 -2.10 3.61 -3.97
N LYS A 45 -2.87 4.54 -4.54
CA LYS A 45 -3.33 4.44 -5.94
C LYS A 45 -2.19 4.83 -6.89
N PRO A 46 -2.02 4.11 -8.00
CA PRO A 46 -1.10 4.52 -9.07
C PRO A 46 -1.66 5.71 -9.84
N ASN A 47 -0.85 6.32 -10.71
CA ASN A 47 -1.33 7.31 -11.67
C ASN A 47 -2.37 6.69 -12.61
N SER A 48 -2.11 5.46 -13.05
CA SER A 48 -3.06 4.66 -13.83
C SER A 48 -2.74 3.17 -13.72
N PHE A 49 -3.73 2.33 -14.04
CA PHE A 49 -3.55 0.89 -14.15
C PHE A 49 -4.45 0.30 -15.23
N VAL A 50 -4.08 -0.85 -15.77
CA VAL A 50 -4.89 -1.63 -16.72
C VAL A 50 -4.78 -3.11 -16.38
N VAL A 51 -5.91 -3.81 -16.34
CA VAL A 51 -5.96 -5.27 -16.24
C VAL A 51 -6.35 -5.85 -17.61
N LYS A 52 -5.61 -6.87 -18.07
CA LYS A 52 -5.88 -7.62 -19.29
C LYS A 52 -5.67 -9.11 -19.02
N GLY A 53 -6.76 -9.84 -18.78
CA GLY A 53 -6.67 -11.24 -18.33
C GLY A 53 -5.85 -11.33 -17.03
N ASN A 54 -4.85 -12.21 -17.02
CA ASN A 54 -3.96 -12.42 -15.86
C ASN A 54 -2.80 -11.41 -15.77
N LYS A 55 -2.81 -10.35 -16.59
CA LYS A 55 -1.78 -9.31 -16.57
C LYS A 55 -2.34 -8.03 -15.96
N ILE A 56 -1.56 -7.42 -15.08
CA ILE A 56 -1.75 -6.04 -14.65
C ILE A 56 -0.57 -5.18 -15.12
N VAL A 57 -0.88 -3.96 -15.55
CA VAL A 57 0.10 -2.90 -15.80
C VAL A 57 -0.20 -1.77 -14.82
N ILE A 58 0.83 -1.34 -14.08
CA ILE A 58 0.75 -0.30 -13.06
C ILE A 58 1.68 0.83 -13.47
N VAL A 59 1.18 2.06 -13.52
CA VAL A 59 2.00 3.26 -13.81
C VAL A 59 2.17 4.04 -12.51
N ALA A 60 3.37 3.98 -11.95
CA ALA A 60 3.68 4.67 -10.69
C ALA A 60 3.73 6.19 -10.85
N GLY A 61 3.45 6.88 -9.75
CA GLY A 61 3.69 8.32 -9.63
C GLY A 61 5.18 8.63 -9.51
N ALA A 62 5.55 9.87 -9.84
CA ALA A 62 6.91 10.36 -9.60
C ALA A 62 7.22 10.33 -8.09
N LYS A 63 8.49 10.06 -7.75
CA LYS A 63 9.00 10.06 -6.35
C LYS A 63 8.22 9.12 -5.43
N THR A 64 7.86 7.95 -5.95
CA THR A 64 7.23 6.89 -5.17
C THR A 64 8.26 5.82 -4.80
N ASP A 65 8.17 5.32 -3.57
CA ASP A 65 9.14 4.39 -2.99
C ASP A 65 8.50 3.67 -1.78
N MET A 66 9.07 2.52 -1.43
CA MET A 66 8.75 1.73 -0.24
C MET A 66 10.08 1.28 0.38
N PHE A 67 10.55 2.05 1.35
CA PHE A 67 11.86 1.85 1.97
C PHE A 67 11.84 2.33 3.41
N ARG A 68 12.48 1.55 4.29
CA ARG A 68 12.78 1.96 5.66
C ARG A 68 14.28 1.86 5.88
N ASP A 69 14.91 2.99 6.16
CA ASP A 69 16.31 3.05 6.51
C ASP A 69 16.55 2.39 7.88
N PRO A 70 17.46 1.42 8.00
CA PRO A 70 17.88 0.86 9.29
C PRO A 70 18.39 1.91 10.28
N ASN A 71 18.92 3.04 9.78
CA ASN A 71 19.39 4.17 10.59
C ASN A 71 18.31 5.25 10.80
N VAL A 72 17.08 5.03 10.32
CA VAL A 72 15.90 5.86 10.55
C VAL A 72 15.99 7.29 9.98
N THR A 73 16.87 7.56 9.01
CA THR A 73 17.00 8.90 8.41
C THR A 73 16.06 9.15 7.23
N TYR A 74 15.61 8.07 6.57
CA TYR A 74 14.71 8.14 5.42
C TYR A 74 13.71 6.97 5.46
N ASN A 75 12.43 7.31 5.48
CA ASN A 75 11.33 6.34 5.48
C ASN A 75 10.26 6.80 4.50
N THR A 76 9.81 5.87 3.66
CA THR A 76 8.77 6.13 2.66
C THR A 76 7.93 4.88 2.44
N ASP A 77 6.64 5.09 2.23
CA ASP A 77 5.67 4.04 1.92
C ASP A 77 4.55 4.61 1.04
N ASN A 78 4.94 5.25 -0.06
CA ASN A 78 4.02 5.88 -1.01
C ASN A 78 3.99 5.17 -2.38
N ALA A 79 4.79 4.11 -2.57
CA ALA A 79 4.70 3.23 -3.75
C ALA A 79 3.29 2.66 -3.92
N PRO A 80 2.74 2.63 -5.15
CA PRO A 80 1.48 1.94 -5.44
C PRO A 80 1.60 0.45 -5.16
N LYS A 81 0.65 -0.09 -4.38
CA LYS A 81 0.59 -1.51 -4.06
C LYS A 81 -0.81 -2.03 -4.33
N LEU A 82 -0.90 -3.09 -5.13
CA LEU A 82 -2.15 -3.83 -5.30
C LEU A 82 -2.08 -5.08 -4.42
N LEU A 83 -2.98 -5.17 -3.45
CA LEU A 83 -2.91 -6.14 -2.37
C LEU A 83 -4.15 -7.01 -2.31
N PHE A 84 -4.01 -8.18 -1.71
CA PHE A 84 -5.11 -9.05 -1.32
C PHE A 84 -4.70 -9.82 -0.07
N GLN A 85 -5.67 -10.36 0.65
CA GLN A 85 -5.41 -11.28 1.76
C GLN A 85 -5.27 -12.70 1.19
N PRO A 86 -4.10 -13.34 1.26
CA PRO A 86 -3.95 -14.74 0.88
C PRO A 86 -4.56 -15.67 1.94
N ALA A 87 -4.68 -16.96 1.62
CA ALA A 87 -4.92 -18.01 2.60
C ALA A 87 -3.71 -18.17 3.54
N ASP A 88 -3.89 -18.85 4.68
CA ASP A 88 -2.83 -19.05 5.69
C ASP A 88 -1.54 -19.65 5.12
N ASN A 89 -1.67 -20.64 4.23
CA ASN A 89 -0.56 -21.21 3.48
C ASN A 89 -0.78 -20.95 1.99
N PHE A 90 0.19 -20.30 1.35
CA PHE A 90 0.07 -19.91 -0.04
C PHE A 90 1.43 -19.89 -0.75
N VAL A 91 1.38 -19.96 -2.07
CA VAL A 91 2.50 -19.63 -2.96
C VAL A 91 2.02 -18.57 -3.93
N LEU A 92 2.73 -17.45 -3.99
CA LEU A 92 2.53 -16.43 -5.00
C LEU A 92 3.74 -16.40 -5.93
N SER A 93 3.50 -16.49 -7.23
CA SER A 93 4.53 -16.36 -8.25
C SER A 93 4.02 -15.48 -9.38
N THR A 94 4.87 -14.59 -9.87
CA THR A 94 4.54 -13.71 -10.99
C THR A 94 5.80 -13.33 -11.74
N SER A 95 5.65 -12.92 -13.00
CA SER A 95 6.71 -12.30 -13.79
C SER A 95 6.60 -10.79 -13.70
N ILE A 96 7.69 -10.13 -13.31
CA ILE A 96 7.79 -8.67 -13.30
C ILE A 96 8.51 -8.23 -14.57
N GLN A 97 7.88 -7.35 -15.33
CA GLN A 97 8.46 -6.70 -16.50
C GLN A 97 8.43 -5.20 -16.30
N HIS A 98 9.58 -4.54 -16.40
CA HIS A 98 9.69 -3.09 -16.26
C HIS A 98 10.79 -2.56 -17.17
N GLY A 99 10.65 -1.32 -17.64
CA GLY A 99 11.61 -0.70 -18.58
C GLY A 99 12.91 -0.25 -17.93
N PHE A 100 12.91 -0.02 -16.61
CA PHE A 100 14.07 0.34 -15.79
C PHE A 100 14.90 1.48 -16.42
N VAL A 101 14.25 2.62 -16.64
CA VAL A 101 14.85 3.76 -17.33
C VAL A 101 15.75 4.52 -16.37
N HIS A 102 15.26 4.86 -15.18
CA HIS A 102 15.95 5.69 -14.20
C HIS A 102 16.55 4.87 -13.05
N LYS A 103 17.53 5.46 -12.35
CA LYS A 103 18.03 4.91 -11.09
C LYS A 103 16.87 4.78 -10.11
N TRP A 104 16.82 3.65 -9.40
CA TRP A 104 15.77 3.29 -8.44
C TRP A 104 14.40 2.97 -9.05
N ASP A 105 14.29 2.89 -10.37
CA ASP A 105 13.12 2.26 -10.98
C ASP A 105 13.02 0.82 -10.45
N GLY A 106 11.87 0.47 -9.89
CA GLY A 106 11.66 -0.78 -9.18
C GLY A 106 10.33 -1.44 -9.52
N GLY A 107 10.33 -2.77 -9.56
CA GLY A 107 9.12 -3.58 -9.55
C GLY A 107 9.29 -4.69 -8.52
N ALA A 108 8.28 -4.91 -7.66
CA ALA A 108 8.41 -5.83 -6.54
C ALA A 108 7.15 -6.67 -6.28
N ILE A 109 7.38 -7.81 -5.63
CA ILE A 109 6.36 -8.52 -4.84
C ILE A 109 6.58 -8.12 -3.38
N VAL A 110 5.51 -7.84 -2.65
CA VAL A 110 5.56 -7.51 -1.23
C VAL A 110 4.75 -8.53 -0.43
N LEU A 111 5.33 -8.99 0.67
CA LEU A 111 4.63 -9.68 1.76
C LEU A 111 4.53 -8.70 2.92
N MET A 112 3.33 -8.41 3.39
CA MET A 112 3.11 -7.38 4.40
C MET A 112 2.20 -7.90 5.50
N GLU A 113 2.58 -7.63 6.73
CA GLU A 113 1.71 -7.72 7.91
C GLU A 113 1.06 -6.35 8.13
N ASP A 114 1.87 -5.28 8.10
CA ASP A 114 1.44 -3.89 8.26
C ASP A 114 2.43 -2.90 7.60
N SER A 115 2.30 -1.59 7.86
CA SER A 115 3.15 -0.53 7.27
C SER A 115 4.57 -0.46 7.84
N LEU A 116 4.86 -1.20 8.92
CA LEU A 116 6.15 -1.30 9.58
C LEU A 116 6.82 -2.65 9.32
N HIS A 117 6.02 -3.71 9.11
CA HIS A 117 6.48 -5.09 9.00
C HIS A 117 6.16 -5.66 7.62
N TRP A 118 7.17 -5.72 6.75
CA TRP A 118 7.04 -6.22 5.39
C TRP A 118 8.37 -6.72 4.84
N ILE A 119 8.28 -7.58 3.81
CA ILE A 119 9.40 -8.06 3.00
C ILE A 119 9.15 -7.64 1.55
N LYS A 120 10.14 -7.00 0.93
CA LYS A 120 10.08 -6.55 -0.47
C LYS A 120 11.07 -7.37 -1.31
N PHE A 121 10.54 -8.19 -2.21
CA PHE A 121 11.33 -8.87 -3.25
C PHE A 121 11.38 -7.97 -4.48
N CYS A 122 12.40 -7.10 -4.55
CA CYS A 122 12.50 -6.03 -5.54
C CYS A 122 13.48 -6.37 -6.67
N PHE A 123 13.05 -6.14 -7.91
CA PHE A 123 13.96 -5.96 -9.02
C PHE A 123 14.11 -4.46 -9.28
N GLU A 124 15.32 -3.93 -9.09
CA GLU A 124 15.57 -2.48 -9.08
C GLU A 124 16.78 -2.12 -9.93
N LYS A 125 16.68 -0.99 -10.63
CA LYS A 125 17.81 -0.41 -11.35
C LYS A 125 18.76 0.32 -10.40
N ILE A 126 19.96 -0.22 -10.25
CA ILE A 126 21.05 0.43 -9.56
C ILE A 126 21.99 1.05 -10.60
N THR A 127 22.40 2.30 -10.39
CA THR A 127 23.55 2.85 -11.14
C THR A 127 24.79 2.06 -10.70
N PRO A 128 25.58 1.50 -11.62
CA PRO A 128 26.83 0.84 -11.25
C PRO A 128 27.63 1.78 -10.34
N ALA A 129 28.15 1.26 -9.24
CA ALA A 129 29.23 1.96 -8.55
C ALA A 129 30.33 2.23 -9.58
N PRO A 130 31.04 3.38 -9.52
CA PRO A 130 32.26 3.53 -10.30
C PRO A 130 33.14 2.33 -9.96
N ILE A 131 33.38 1.46 -10.94
CA ILE A 131 34.41 0.44 -10.85
C ILE A 131 35.72 1.21 -10.92
N GLY A 132 36.22 1.61 -9.75
CA GLY A 132 37.59 2.06 -9.59
C GLY A 132 38.50 0.84 -9.76
N TRP A 133 39.01 0.65 -10.96
CA TRP A 133 40.30 0.02 -11.19
C TRP A 133 41.33 1.13 -11.38
#